data_AF-A0A0Q5R4M4-F1
#
_entry.id   AF-A0A0Q5R4M4-F1
#
_cell.length_a   1.000
_cell.length_b   1.000
_cell.length_c   1.000
_cell.angle_alpha   90.00
_cell.angle_beta   90.00
_cell.angle_gamma   90.00
#
_symmetry.space_group_name_H-M   'P 1'
#
loop_
_entity.id
_entity.type
_entity.pdbx_description
1 polymer ?
#
loop_
_entity_poly.entity_id
_entity_poly.type
_entity_poly.pdbx_seq_one_letter_code
_entity_poly.pdbx_strand_id
1 'polypeptide(L)'
;MPMTQLRTFAVPARLLLLGGVILAVGGCVEKRSATYPSLLPRPIESRSDAEPVATVPVVEPDPALDTVVAKSLAAVETNKKDFAIAATRAESAAKVAKGDRVGGERWIEAQTALAELDIIHAQALSVVTDLEQAAIARAADGKPAYPSLDSAHLAAQAELQAETATVARLQVLLPAA
;
A
#
# COMPACT_ATOMS: atom_id res chain seq x y z
N MET A 1 76.34 -52.20 25.02
CA MET A 1 75.76 -52.72 23.76
C MET A 1 74.95 -53.97 24.08
N PRO A 2 73.61 -53.93 23.92
CA PRO A 2 72.89 -55.16 23.59
C PRO A 2 72.07 -55.01 22.30
N MET A 3 72.13 -56.06 21.50
CA MET A 3 71.46 -56.26 20.22
C MET A 3 69.93 -56.28 20.34
N THR A 4 69.26 -55.62 19.41
CA THR A 4 67.82 -55.62 19.18
C THR A 4 67.38 -56.96 18.57
N GLN A 5 66.44 -57.65 19.22
CA GLN A 5 65.75 -58.83 18.67
C GLN A 5 64.43 -58.39 18.05
N LEU A 6 64.23 -58.71 16.76
CA LEU A 6 62.96 -58.56 16.06
C LEU A 6 62.00 -59.69 16.47
N ARG A 7 60.78 -59.32 16.88
CA ARG A 7 59.66 -60.26 17.00
C ARG A 7 58.75 -60.12 15.79
N THR A 8 58.60 -61.22 15.06
CA THR A 8 57.59 -61.41 14.01
C THR A 8 56.22 -61.61 14.66
N PHE A 9 55.25 -60.78 14.30
CA PHE A 9 53.85 -60.96 14.69
C PHE A 9 53.08 -61.63 13.56
N ALA A 10 52.60 -62.85 13.81
CA ALA A 10 51.70 -63.56 12.91
C ALA A 10 50.28 -62.99 13.04
N VAL A 11 49.71 -62.51 11.94
CA VAL A 11 48.34 -62.00 11.90
C VAL A 11 47.35 -63.18 11.85
N PRO A 12 46.38 -63.28 12.76
CA PRO A 12 45.44 -64.39 12.79
C PRO A 12 44.44 -64.31 11.63
N ALA A 13 44.31 -65.40 10.88
CA ALA A 13 43.50 -65.53 9.65
C ALA A 13 42.01 -65.15 9.79
N ARG A 14 41.47 -65.04 11.01
CA ARG A 14 40.08 -64.61 11.26
C ARG A 14 39.85 -63.12 11.06
N LEU A 15 40.90 -62.28 11.16
CA LEU A 15 40.78 -60.83 10.93
C LEU A 15 40.68 -60.49 9.42
N LEU A 16 41.18 -61.37 8.54
CA LEU A 16 41.04 -61.26 7.08
C LEU A 16 39.62 -61.54 6.59
N LEU A 17 38.86 -62.38 7.31
CA LEU A 17 37.48 -62.74 6.94
C LEU A 17 36.47 -61.61 7.18
N LEU A 18 36.68 -60.75 8.18
CA LEU A 18 35.77 -59.64 8.48
C LEU A 18 35.97 -58.43 7.55
N GLY A 19 37.21 -58.18 7.11
CA GLY A 19 37.51 -57.14 6.11
C GLY A 19 36.97 -57.48 4.71
N GLY A 20 36.93 -58.76 4.34
CA GLY A 20 36.38 -59.21 3.06
C GLY A 20 34.87 -58.99 2.91
N VAL A 21 34.11 -59.08 4.00
CA VAL A 21 32.64 -58.92 3.96
C VAL A 21 32.25 -57.45 3.75
N ILE A 22 32.96 -56.47 4.33
CA ILE A 22 32.65 -55.04 4.13
C ILE A 22 32.98 -54.58 2.70
N LEU A 23 34.02 -55.15 2.07
CA LEU A 23 34.34 -54.94 0.65
C LEU A 23 33.30 -55.56 -0.30
N ALA A 24 32.55 -56.57 0.16
CA ALA A 24 31.53 -57.25 -0.65
C ALA A 24 30.14 -56.57 -0.61
N VAL A 25 29.91 -55.59 0.29
CA VAL A 25 28.67 -54.78 0.31
C VAL A 25 28.86 -53.42 -0.38
N GLY A 26 29.99 -53.21 -1.07
CA GLY A 26 30.10 -52.15 -2.07
C GLY A 26 29.14 -52.48 -3.22
N GLY A 27 27.90 -52.03 -3.12
CA GLY A 27 26.91 -52.21 -4.18
C GLY A 27 27.50 -51.74 -5.51
N CYS A 28 27.68 -52.67 -6.45
CA CYS A 28 28.00 -52.31 -7.82
C CYS A 28 26.88 -51.43 -8.34
N VAL A 29 27.11 -50.12 -8.49
CA VAL A 29 26.28 -49.34 -9.40
C VAL A 29 26.52 -49.98 -10.76
N GLU A 30 25.52 -50.74 -11.21
CA GLU A 30 25.46 -51.19 -12.60
C GLU A 30 25.72 -49.95 -13.46
N LYS A 31 26.69 -50.03 -14.39
CA LYS A 31 26.76 -49.06 -15.49
C LYS A 31 25.51 -49.25 -16.36
N ARG A 32 24.33 -48.92 -15.83
CA ARG A 32 23.16 -48.64 -16.66
C ARG A 32 23.59 -47.50 -17.54
N SER A 33 23.76 -47.81 -18.83
CA SER A 33 23.84 -46.90 -19.97
C SER A 33 23.97 -45.45 -19.52
N ALA A 34 25.19 -45.08 -19.15
CA ALA A 34 25.49 -43.85 -18.46
C ALA A 34 25.43 -42.66 -19.43
N THR A 35 24.26 -42.38 -19.98
CA THR A 35 23.95 -41.05 -20.50
C THR A 35 23.63 -40.20 -19.29
N TYR A 36 24.66 -39.74 -18.59
CA TYR A 36 24.48 -38.70 -17.59
C TYR A 36 23.89 -37.46 -18.29
N PRO A 37 22.95 -36.74 -17.65
CA PRO A 37 22.51 -35.47 -18.18
C PRO A 37 23.72 -34.55 -18.34
N SER A 38 23.75 -33.81 -19.44
CA SER A 38 24.81 -32.84 -19.70
C SER A 38 24.91 -31.84 -18.54
N LEU A 39 26.11 -31.67 -17.99
CA LEU A 39 26.44 -30.59 -17.05
C LEU A 39 26.80 -29.28 -17.77
N LEU A 40 26.76 -29.26 -19.11
CA LEU A 40 26.85 -28.00 -19.84
C LEU A 40 25.66 -27.12 -19.45
N PRO A 41 25.88 -25.81 -19.25
CA PRO A 41 24.82 -24.86 -18.99
C PRO A 41 23.69 -25.03 -20.00
N ARG A 42 22.46 -25.11 -19.50
CA ARG A 42 21.29 -25.22 -20.40
C ARG A 42 21.11 -23.86 -21.09
N PRO A 43 20.67 -23.79 -22.36
CA PRO A 43 20.45 -22.51 -23.03
C PRO A 43 19.57 -21.53 -22.23
N ILE A 44 18.61 -22.06 -21.46
CA ILE A 44 17.73 -21.26 -20.59
C ILE A 44 18.44 -20.58 -19.42
N GLU A 45 19.60 -21.09 -18.99
CA GLU A 45 20.40 -20.54 -17.89
C GLU A 45 21.31 -19.39 -18.34
N SER A 46 21.44 -19.19 -19.66
CA SER A 46 22.11 -18.02 -20.25
C SER A 46 21.16 -16.87 -20.60
N ARG A 47 19.85 -17.04 -20.36
CA ARG A 47 18.90 -15.95 -20.57
C ARG A 47 19.09 -14.91 -19.46
N SER A 48 18.98 -13.64 -19.84
CA SER A 48 18.85 -12.58 -18.86
C SER A 48 17.43 -12.61 -18.32
N ASP A 49 17.28 -12.74 -17.00
CA ASP A 49 16.02 -12.50 -16.29
C ASP A 49 15.89 -11.03 -15.86
N ALA A 50 16.74 -10.15 -16.37
CA ALA A 50 16.63 -8.71 -16.10
C ALA A 50 15.27 -8.21 -16.59
N GLU A 51 14.50 -7.62 -15.68
CA GLU A 51 13.24 -6.98 -16.02
C GLU A 51 13.51 -5.88 -17.05
N PRO A 52 12.75 -5.83 -18.17
CA PRO A 52 12.88 -4.76 -19.14
C PRO A 52 12.74 -3.41 -18.43
N VAL A 53 13.64 -2.47 -18.72
CA VAL A 53 13.50 -1.10 -18.21
C VAL A 53 12.21 -0.53 -18.80
N ALA A 54 11.20 -0.37 -17.95
CA ALA A 54 9.94 0.22 -18.34
C ALA A 54 10.18 1.67 -18.81
N THR A 55 9.71 2.00 -20.01
CA THR A 55 9.75 3.37 -20.49
C THR A 55 8.62 4.14 -19.79
N VAL A 56 8.95 5.27 -19.15
CA VAL A 56 7.93 6.15 -18.56
C VAL A 56 7.12 6.74 -19.72
N PRO A 57 5.80 6.51 -19.80
CA PRO A 57 5.00 7.07 -20.86
C PRO A 57 5.01 8.61 -20.74
N VAL A 58 5.19 9.28 -21.88
CA VAL A 58 5.06 10.74 -21.92
C VAL A 58 3.59 11.09 -21.78
N VAL A 59 3.28 11.99 -20.86
CA VAL A 59 1.92 12.49 -20.66
C VAL A 59 1.60 13.48 -21.78
N GLU A 60 0.60 13.18 -22.60
CA GLU A 60 0.08 14.13 -23.58
C GLU A 60 -0.77 15.21 -22.89
N PRO A 61 -0.70 16.47 -23.33
CA PRO A 61 -1.56 17.53 -22.81
C PRO A 61 -3.05 17.20 -23.02
N ASP A 62 -3.88 17.45 -22.00
CA ASP A 62 -5.32 17.21 -22.04
C ASP A 62 -6.09 18.46 -21.56
N PRO A 63 -6.38 19.41 -22.48
CA PRO A 63 -7.05 20.67 -22.12
C PRO A 63 -8.45 20.49 -21.53
N ALA A 64 -9.13 19.40 -21.87
CA ALA A 64 -10.45 19.09 -21.32
C ALA A 64 -10.31 18.69 -19.84
N LEU A 65 -9.35 17.83 -19.53
CA LEU A 65 -9.03 17.48 -18.15
C LEU A 65 -8.52 18.68 -17.34
N ASP A 66 -7.67 19.52 -17.94
CA ASP A 66 -7.19 20.75 -17.27
C ASP A 66 -8.36 21.67 -16.88
N THR A 67 -9.40 21.75 -17.72
CA THR A 67 -10.63 22.49 -17.41
C THR A 67 -11.39 21.88 -16.23
N VAL A 68 -11.50 20.56 -16.17
CA VAL A 68 -12.12 19.84 -15.04
C VAL A 68 -11.33 20.08 -13.75
N VAL A 69 -10.00 19.98 -13.80
CA VAL A 69 -9.12 20.25 -12.67
C VAL A 69 -9.28 21.69 -12.18
N ALA A 70 -9.24 22.66 -13.08
CA ALA A 70 -9.41 24.07 -12.73
C ALA A 70 -10.77 24.36 -12.08
N LYS A 71 -11.86 23.78 -12.63
CA LYS A 71 -13.21 23.89 -12.06
C LYS A 71 -13.29 23.27 -10.66
N SER A 72 -12.66 22.10 -10.47
CA SER A 72 -12.66 21.41 -9.18
C SER A 72 -11.91 22.20 -8.12
N LEU A 73 -10.74 22.77 -8.46
CA LEU A 73 -9.99 23.65 -7.56
C LEU A 73 -10.78 24.91 -7.19
N ALA A 74 -11.51 25.51 -8.14
CA ALA A 74 -12.40 26.64 -7.84
C ALA A 74 -13.57 26.24 -6.92
N ALA A 75 -14.06 25.02 -7.04
CA ALA A 75 -15.09 24.48 -6.14
C ALA A 75 -14.54 24.26 -4.73
N VAL A 76 -13.32 23.72 -4.58
CA VAL A 76 -12.63 23.60 -3.28
C VAL A 76 -12.48 24.97 -2.61
N GLU A 77 -12.01 25.99 -3.34
CA GLU A 77 -11.82 27.34 -2.79
C GLU A 77 -13.13 28.04 -2.40
N THR A 78 -14.21 27.75 -3.11
CA THR A 78 -15.55 28.22 -2.75
C THR A 78 -16.03 27.52 -1.48
N ASN A 79 -15.99 26.19 -1.48
CA ASN A 79 -16.44 25.36 -0.37
C ASN A 79 -15.69 25.71 0.93
N LYS A 80 -14.37 25.87 0.87
CA LYS A 80 -13.53 26.31 2.00
C LYS A 80 -14.02 27.61 2.65
N LYS A 81 -14.42 28.60 1.85
CA LYS A 81 -14.93 29.88 2.36
C LYS A 81 -16.28 29.70 3.02
N ASP A 82 -17.18 28.98 2.35
CA ASP A 82 -18.52 28.71 2.85
C ASP A 82 -18.47 27.88 4.14
N PHE A 83 -17.60 26.88 4.19
CA PHE A 83 -17.34 26.05 5.36
C PHE A 83 -16.82 26.89 6.53
N ALA A 84 -15.85 27.79 6.31
CA ALA A 84 -15.33 28.65 7.38
C ALA A 84 -16.42 29.55 8.01
N ILE A 85 -17.33 30.08 7.19
CA ILE A 85 -18.46 30.87 7.64
C ILE A 85 -19.43 30.01 8.46
N ALA A 86 -19.84 28.86 7.91
CA ALA A 86 -20.75 27.93 8.58
C ALA A 86 -20.16 27.37 9.87
N ALA A 87 -18.86 27.04 9.89
CA ALA A 87 -18.15 26.54 11.07
C ALA A 87 -18.14 27.59 12.19
N THR A 88 -17.94 28.87 11.85
CA THR A 88 -18.01 29.97 12.84
C THR A 88 -19.40 30.09 13.46
N ARG A 89 -20.45 29.95 12.65
CA ARG A 89 -21.85 29.95 13.10
C ARG A 89 -22.15 28.73 13.99
N ALA A 90 -21.79 27.53 13.53
CA ALA A 90 -21.98 26.29 14.28
C ALA A 90 -21.22 26.31 15.61
N GLU A 91 -19.98 26.82 15.63
CA GLU A 91 -19.20 26.97 16.85
C GLU A 91 -19.85 27.94 17.85
N SER A 92 -20.36 29.06 17.36
CA SER A 92 -21.04 30.04 18.20
C SER A 92 -22.33 29.46 18.80
N ALA A 93 -23.16 28.81 17.99
CA ALA A 93 -24.38 28.16 18.43
C ALA A 93 -24.09 27.04 19.45
N ALA A 94 -23.09 26.19 19.19
CA ALA A 94 -22.69 25.12 20.09
C ALA A 94 -22.20 25.64 21.45
N LYS A 95 -21.45 26.75 21.47
CA LYS A 95 -21.01 27.39 22.72
C LYS A 95 -22.20 27.96 23.52
N VAL A 96 -23.17 28.57 22.85
CA VAL A 96 -24.38 29.12 23.49
C VAL A 96 -25.29 28.03 24.04
N ALA A 97 -25.38 26.89 23.35
CA ALA A 97 -26.15 25.72 23.77
C ALA A 97 -25.48 24.90 24.88
N LYS A 98 -24.24 25.21 25.25
CA LYS A 98 -23.49 24.44 26.25
C LYS A 98 -24.22 24.41 27.59
N GLY A 99 -24.56 23.20 28.05
CA GLY A 99 -25.28 22.98 29.31
C GLY A 99 -26.79 23.17 29.21
N ASP A 100 -27.34 23.48 28.03
CA ASP A 100 -28.79 23.42 27.79
C ASP A 100 -29.27 21.96 27.75
N ARG A 101 -30.56 21.76 28.02
CA ARG A 101 -31.17 20.42 27.92
C ARG A 101 -31.27 20.00 26.46
N VAL A 102 -31.14 18.69 26.20
CA VAL A 102 -31.49 18.10 24.90
C VAL A 102 -32.92 18.50 24.52
N GLY A 103 -33.11 18.92 23.26
CA GLY A 103 -34.38 19.45 22.76
C GLY A 103 -34.78 20.83 23.32
N GLY A 104 -33.88 21.54 23.98
CA GLY A 104 -34.02 22.97 24.26
C GLY A 104 -33.83 23.81 23.00
N GLU A 105 -34.34 25.03 22.99
CA GLU A 105 -34.28 25.92 21.81
C GLU A 105 -32.84 26.13 21.32
N ARG A 106 -31.90 26.39 22.24
CA ARG A 106 -30.49 26.63 21.89
C ARG A 106 -29.83 25.34 21.41
N TRP A 107 -30.19 24.20 21.97
CA TRP A 107 -29.72 22.90 21.49
C TRP A 107 -30.21 22.64 20.06
N ILE A 108 -31.48 22.92 19.74
CA ILE A 108 -32.03 22.76 18.38
C ILE A 108 -31.33 23.70 17.39
N GLU A 109 -31.08 24.95 17.78
CA GLU A 109 -30.34 25.91 16.96
C GLU A 109 -28.92 25.41 16.65
N ALA A 110 -28.22 24.87 17.64
CA ALA A 110 -26.88 24.32 17.45
C ALA A 110 -26.86 23.07 16.55
N GLN A 111 -27.83 22.17 16.70
CA GLN A 111 -27.99 21.02 15.80
C GLN A 111 -28.31 21.45 14.37
N THR A 112 -29.13 22.50 14.20
CA THR A 112 -29.45 23.05 12.88
C THR A 112 -28.20 23.64 12.22
N ALA A 113 -27.41 24.41 12.96
CA ALA A 113 -26.17 24.99 12.44
C ALA A 113 -25.10 23.92 12.12
N LEU A 114 -25.04 22.82 12.88
CA LEU A 114 -24.20 21.66 12.54
C LEU A 114 -24.69 20.95 11.28
N ALA A 115 -26.00 20.75 11.11
CA ALA A 115 -26.53 20.14 9.90
C ALA A 115 -26.27 21.00 8.65
N GLU A 116 -26.37 22.33 8.76
CA GLU A 116 -25.97 23.27 7.71
C GLU A 116 -24.48 23.12 7.35
N LEU A 117 -23.61 22.97 8.35
CA LEU A 117 -22.17 22.73 8.15
C LEU A 117 -21.91 21.39 7.44
N ASP A 118 -22.60 20.32 7.86
CA ASP A 118 -22.45 18.98 7.27
C ASP A 118 -22.88 18.93 5.79
N ILE A 119 -23.86 19.74 5.39
CA ILE A 119 -24.23 19.88 3.97
C ILE A 119 -23.06 20.42 3.14
N ILE A 120 -22.31 21.39 3.67
CA ILE A 120 -21.15 21.97 2.99
C ILE A 120 -20.01 20.97 2.96
N HIS A 121 -19.76 20.26 4.07
CA HIS A 121 -18.77 19.18 4.14
C HIS A 121 -19.03 18.08 3.11
N ALA A 122 -20.31 17.69 2.91
CA ALA A 122 -20.68 16.71 1.90
C ALA A 122 -20.39 17.20 0.46
N GLN A 123 -20.45 18.51 0.20
CA GLN A 123 -20.07 19.07 -1.09
C GLN A 123 -18.56 18.96 -1.33
N ALA A 124 -17.72 19.16 -0.31
CA ALA A 124 -16.28 18.93 -0.41
C ALA A 124 -15.97 17.46 -0.76
N LEU A 125 -16.68 16.52 -0.12
CA LEU A 125 -16.56 15.09 -0.43
C LEU A 125 -16.92 14.77 -1.88
N SER A 126 -17.95 15.43 -2.43
CA SER A 126 -18.32 15.28 -3.85
C SER A 126 -17.18 15.70 -4.77
N VAL A 127 -16.48 16.80 -4.48
CA VAL A 127 -15.36 17.28 -5.30
C VAL A 127 -14.18 16.29 -5.27
N VAL A 128 -13.86 15.75 -4.11
CA VAL A 128 -12.82 14.69 -3.98
C VAL A 128 -13.22 13.47 -4.81
N THR A 129 -14.48 13.04 -4.71
CA THR A 129 -15.00 11.89 -5.45
C THR A 129 -14.92 12.12 -6.96
N ASP A 130 -15.30 13.30 -7.45
CA ASP A 130 -15.24 13.63 -8.89
C ASP A 130 -13.80 13.59 -9.44
N LEU A 131 -12.83 14.09 -8.67
CA LEU A 131 -11.41 14.04 -9.02
C LEU A 131 -10.88 12.59 -9.03
N GLU A 132 -11.29 11.77 -8.06
CA GLU A 132 -10.95 10.35 -8.02
C GLU A 132 -11.56 9.59 -9.20
N GLN A 133 -12.82 9.85 -9.55
CA GLN A 133 -13.46 9.26 -10.72
C GLN A 133 -12.74 9.64 -12.02
N ALA A 134 -12.26 10.88 -12.16
CA ALA A 134 -11.46 11.28 -13.31
C ALA A 134 -10.13 10.50 -13.38
N ALA A 135 -9.47 10.25 -12.24
CA ALA A 135 -8.25 9.47 -12.18
C ALA A 135 -8.50 7.99 -12.53
N ILE A 136 -9.58 7.40 -12.01
CA ILE A 136 -10.02 6.04 -12.32
C ILE A 136 -10.33 5.90 -13.81
N ALA A 137 -11.06 6.84 -14.41
CA ALA A 137 -11.38 6.80 -15.84
C ALA A 137 -10.12 6.80 -16.72
N ARG A 138 -9.12 7.62 -16.37
CA ARG A 138 -7.83 7.61 -17.07
C ARG A 138 -7.08 6.28 -16.93
N ALA A 139 -7.07 5.72 -15.73
CA ALA A 139 -6.44 4.42 -15.49
C ALA A 139 -7.13 3.31 -16.29
N ALA A 140 -8.47 3.35 -16.38
CA ALA A 140 -9.25 2.41 -17.20
C ALA A 140 -8.94 2.53 -18.70
N ASP A 141 -8.65 3.75 -19.17
CA ASP A 141 -8.19 4.02 -20.54
C ASP A 141 -6.71 3.65 -20.80
N GLY A 142 -5.97 3.19 -19.78
CA GLY A 142 -4.55 2.90 -19.89
C GLY A 142 -3.67 4.15 -20.07
N LYS A 143 -4.19 5.33 -19.71
CA LYS A 143 -3.45 6.59 -19.81
C LYS A 143 -2.44 6.72 -18.66
N PRO A 144 -1.29 7.38 -18.88
CA PRO A 144 -0.37 7.68 -17.80
C PRO A 144 -0.99 8.61 -16.73
N ALA A 145 -0.41 8.56 -15.53
CA ALA A 145 -0.72 9.48 -14.43
C ALA A 145 -0.64 10.94 -14.89
N TYR A 146 -1.52 11.79 -14.36
CA TYR A 146 -1.65 13.18 -14.79
C TYR A 146 -1.33 14.11 -13.62
N PRO A 147 -0.15 14.75 -13.58
CA PRO A 147 0.34 15.41 -12.36
C PRO A 147 -0.57 16.50 -11.79
N SER A 148 -1.27 17.27 -12.63
CA SER A 148 -2.19 18.31 -12.16
C SER A 148 -3.47 17.73 -11.55
N LEU A 149 -3.95 16.58 -12.05
CA LEU A 149 -5.08 15.85 -11.47
C LEU A 149 -4.69 15.26 -10.11
N ASP A 150 -3.52 14.62 -10.02
CA ASP A 150 -3.03 14.04 -8.77
C ASP A 150 -2.83 15.13 -7.71
N SER A 151 -2.24 16.27 -8.09
CA SER A 151 -2.06 17.41 -7.20
C SER A 151 -3.39 18.01 -6.73
N ALA A 152 -4.38 18.11 -7.63
CA ALA A 152 -5.70 18.63 -7.28
C ALA A 152 -6.45 17.68 -6.35
N HIS A 153 -6.39 16.37 -6.58
CA HIS A 153 -6.97 15.37 -5.70
C HIS A 153 -6.36 15.45 -4.29
N LEU A 154 -5.03 15.50 -4.18
CA LEU A 154 -4.35 15.65 -2.89
C LEU A 154 -4.72 16.94 -2.16
N ALA A 155 -4.83 18.06 -2.87
CA ALA A 155 -5.23 19.33 -2.27
C ALA A 155 -6.68 19.29 -1.75
N ALA A 156 -7.62 18.76 -2.55
CA ALA A 156 -9.02 18.62 -2.14
C ALA A 156 -9.16 17.67 -0.95
N GLN A 157 -8.41 16.56 -0.93
CA GLN A 157 -8.42 15.59 0.16
C GLN A 157 -7.87 16.20 1.46
N ALA A 158 -6.83 17.03 1.39
CA ALA A 158 -6.30 17.74 2.55
C ALA A 158 -7.32 18.72 3.16
N GLU A 159 -8.06 19.45 2.33
CA GLU A 159 -9.12 20.34 2.80
C GLU A 159 -10.26 19.54 3.45
N LEU A 160 -10.75 18.48 2.79
CA LEU A 160 -11.79 17.61 3.34
C LEU A 160 -11.41 17.03 4.71
N GLN A 161 -10.14 16.66 4.91
CA GLN A 161 -9.63 16.19 6.20
C GLN A 161 -9.67 17.28 7.27
N ALA A 162 -9.32 18.52 6.93
CA ALA A 162 -9.39 19.66 7.85
C ALA A 162 -10.85 19.98 8.25
N GLU A 163 -11.78 19.92 7.30
CA GLU A 163 -13.21 20.08 7.55
C GLU A 163 -13.76 18.98 8.45
N THR A 164 -13.42 17.71 8.15
CA THR A 164 -13.82 16.55 8.95
C THR A 164 -13.37 16.70 10.41
N ALA A 165 -12.12 17.13 10.63
CA ALA A 165 -11.61 17.38 11.97
C ALA A 165 -12.37 18.51 12.69
N THR A 166 -12.79 19.53 11.95
CA THR A 166 -13.58 20.65 12.50
C THR A 166 -14.98 20.19 12.90
N VAL A 167 -15.68 19.46 12.02
CA VAL A 167 -17.00 18.88 12.31
C VAL A 167 -16.94 18.00 13.56
N ALA A 168 -15.99 17.07 13.63
CA ALA A 168 -15.81 16.19 14.77
C ALA A 168 -15.58 16.97 16.08
N ARG A 169 -14.75 18.02 16.05
CA ARG A 169 -14.50 18.88 17.21
C ARG A 169 -15.78 19.57 17.69
N LEU A 170 -16.61 20.07 16.76
CA LEU A 170 -17.83 20.78 17.11
C LEU A 170 -18.93 19.86 17.63
N GLN A 171 -19.05 18.66 17.07
CA GLN A 171 -20.02 17.65 17.52
C GLN A 171 -19.81 17.27 19.01
N VAL A 172 -18.56 17.23 19.48
CA VAL A 172 -18.23 16.93 20.89
C VAL A 172 -18.72 18.02 21.86
N LEU A 173 -19.02 19.24 21.39
CA LEU A 173 -19.51 20.33 22.25
C LEU A 173 -20.97 20.16 22.68
N LEU A 174 -21.74 19.33 21.97
CA LEU A 174 -23.17 19.12 22.23
C LEU A 174 -23.42 17.72 22.80
N PRO A 175 -24.37 17.58 23.74
CA PRO A 175 -24.83 16.26 24.15
C PRO A 175 -25.51 15.56 22.96
N ALA A 176 -25.22 14.26 22.81
CA ALA A 176 -25.90 13.40 21.85
C ALA A 176 -27.42 13.37 22.13
N ALA A 177 -28.20 13.20 21.05
CA ALA A 177 -29.64 13.05 21.11
C ALA A 177 -30.06 11.73 21.76
#